data_AF-A0A644UVD3-F1
#
_entry.id   AF-A0A644UVD3-F1
#
_cell.length_a   1.000
_cell.length_b   1.000
_cell.length_c   1.000
_cell.angle_alpha   90.00
_cell.angle_beta   90.00
_cell.angle_gamma   90.00
#
_symmetry.space_group_name_H-M   'P 1'
#
loop_
_entity.id
_entity.type
_entity.pdbx_description
1 polymer ?
#
loop_
_entity_poly.entity_id
_entity_poly.type
_entity_poly.pdbx_seq_one_letter_code
_entity_poly.pdbx_strand_id
1 'polypeptide(L)' 'MTKKETEPTYEEMIAELREIAKKLDDPNTPIEDAVKLHQRGMELIRKCEMFLQKAELTITEVPQPSDGQ' A
#
# COMPACT_ATOMS: atom_id res chain seq x y z
N MET A 1 -11.87 15.77 -19.64
CA MET A 1 -10.54 15.44 -19.10
C MET A 1 -10.69 14.14 -18.30
N THR A 2 -10.44 13.02 -18.96
CA THR A 2 -10.76 11.68 -18.43
C THR A 2 -9.71 11.29 -17.39
N LYS A 3 -10.00 11.50 -16.10
CA LYS A 3 -9.16 11.00 -15.01
C LYS A 3 -9.21 9.48 -15.06
N LYS A 4 -8.18 8.89 -15.65
CA LYS A 4 -7.95 7.45 -15.58
C LYS A 4 -7.49 7.20 -14.14
N GLU A 5 -8.40 6.71 -13.31
CA GLU A 5 -8.11 6.25 -11.95
C GLU A 5 -7.15 5.06 -12.06
N THR A 6 -5.86 5.36 -12.13
CA THR A 6 -4.79 4.38 -11.96
C THR A 6 -4.72 4.04 -10.49
N GLU A 7 -4.84 2.75 -10.17
CA GLU A 7 -4.59 2.26 -8.81
C GLU A 7 -3.22 2.80 -8.32
N PRO A 8 -3.13 3.26 -7.07
CA PRO A 8 -1.89 3.82 -6.54
C PRO A 8 -0.78 2.78 -6.58
N THR A 9 0.42 3.20 -6.98
CA THR A 9 1.58 2.31 -6.99
C THR A 9 2.02 1.97 -5.56
N TYR A 10 2.81 0.91 -5.40
CA TYR A 10 3.35 0.53 -4.10
C TYR A 10 4.14 1.67 -3.44
N GLU A 11 4.98 2.37 -4.21
CA GLU A 11 5.73 3.52 -3.71
C GLU A 11 4.82 4.67 -3.24
N GLU A 12 3.73 4.95 -3.97
CA GLU A 12 2.78 5.98 -3.55
C GLU A 12 2.01 5.60 -2.28
N MET A 13 1.63 4.32 -2.14
CA MET A 13 0.98 3.84 -0.91
C MET A 13 1.91 3.95 0.30
N ILE A 14 3.20 3.64 0.13
CA ILE A 14 4.21 3.79 1.19
C ILE A 14 4.48 5.26 1.51
N ALA A 15 4.51 6.14 0.49
CA ALA A 15 4.65 7.57 0.70
C ALA A 15 3.48 8.15 1.51
N GLU A 16 2.24 7.78 1.16
CA GLU A 16 1.04 8.19 1.90
C GLU A 16 1.05 7.66 3.34
N LEU A 17 1.49 6.40 3.56
CA LEU A 17 1.67 5.84 4.91
C LEU A 17 2.67 6.63 5.76
N ARG A 18 3.79 7.06 5.17
CA ARG A 18 4.79 7.89 5.85
C ARG A 18 4.23 9.26 6.24
N GLU A 19 3.46 9.88 5.36
CA GLU A 19 2.77 11.15 5.64
C GLU A 19 1.76 11.00 6.77
N ILE A 20 0.98 9.91 6.77
CA ILE A 20 0.04 9.58 7.84
C ILE A 20 0.76 9.39 9.17
N ALA A 21 1.85 8.61 9.19
CA ALA A 21 2.65 8.40 10.39
C ALA A 21 3.22 9.73 10.94
N LYS A 22 3.71 10.61 10.06
CA LYS A 22 4.21 11.93 10.44
C LYS A 22 3.12 12.81 11.05
N LYS A 23 1.90 12.78 10.50
CA LYS A 23 0.77 13.52 11.07
C LYS A 23 0.31 12.94 12.40
N LEU A 24 0.34 11.61 12.56
CA LEU A 24 0.00 10.96 13.84
C LEU A 24 1.01 11.27 14.95
N ASP A 25 2.27 11.49 14.61
CA ASP A 25 3.33 11.90 15.56
C ASP A 25 3.24 13.39 15.95
N ASP A 26 2.55 14.21 15.14
CA ASP A 26 2.39 15.63 15.42
C ASP A 26 1.45 15.86 16.62
N PRO A 27 1.91 16.52 17.70
CA PRO A 27 1.12 16.72 18.91
C PRO A 27 -0.05 17.71 18.73
N ASN A 28 -0.10 18.45 17.61
CA ASN A 28 -1.20 19.35 17.27
C ASN A 28 -2.29 18.66 16.45
N THR A 29 -2.10 17.40 16.07
CA THR A 29 -3.13 16.64 15.34
C THR A 29 -4.33 16.39 16.25
N PRO A 30 -5.52 16.89 15.89
CA PRO A 30 -6.71 16.68 16.71
C PRO A 30 -7.08 15.19 16.69
N ILE A 31 -7.63 14.71 17.81
CA ILE A 31 -7.96 13.29 18.03
C ILE A 31 -8.86 12.75 16.91
N GLU A 32 -9.83 13.54 16.43
CA GLU A 32 -10.72 13.12 15.34
C GLU A 32 -9.97 12.86 14.03
N ASP A 33 -8.99 13.70 13.70
CA ASP A 33 -8.12 13.48 12.54
C ASP A 33 -7.15 12.32 12.78
N ALA A 34 -6.62 12.16 13.98
CA ALA A 34 -5.78 11.01 14.32
C ALA A 34 -6.52 9.68 14.11
N VAL A 35 -7.80 9.60 14.50
CA VAL A 35 -8.64 8.41 14.26
C VAL A 35 -8.82 8.15 12.76
N LYS A 36 -9.10 9.19 11.97
CA LYS A 36 -9.26 9.07 10.50
C LYS A 36 -7.95 8.65 9.82
N LEU A 37 -6.84 9.29 10.20
CA LEU A 37 -5.50 8.99 9.71
C LEU A 37 -5.12 7.54 10.04
N HIS A 38 -5.43 7.07 11.25
CA HIS A 38 -5.18 5.69 11.64
C HIS A 38 -5.98 4.68 10.80
N GLN A 39 -7.27 4.92 10.60
CA GLN A 39 -8.12 4.06 9.74
C GLN A 39 -7.61 4.03 8.30
N ARG A 40 -7.24 5.20 7.75
CA ARG A 40 -6.65 5.30 6.41
C ARG A 40 -5.32 4.54 6.32
N GLY A 41 -4.47 4.67 7.33
CA GLY A 41 -3.22 3.93 7.42
C GLY A 41 -3.44 2.42 7.41
N MET A 42 -4.41 1.91 8.19
CA MET A 42 -4.76 0.48 8.16
C MET A 42 -5.24 0.02 6.78
N GLU A 43 -6.03 0.83 6.07
CA GLU A 43 -6.47 0.49 4.72
C GLU A 43 -5.29 0.42 3.74
N LEU A 44 -4.35 1.36 3.81
CA LEU A 44 -3.15 1.36 2.97
C LEU A 44 -2.24 0.17 3.27
N ILE A 45 -2.08 -0.21 4.54
CA ILE A 45 -1.30 -1.39 4.93
C ILE A 45 -1.89 -2.64 4.26
N ARG A 46 -3.21 -2.84 4.36
CA ARG A 46 -3.89 -3.97 3.70
C ARG A 46 -3.70 -3.95 2.19
N LYS A 47 -3.73 -2.78 1.56
CA LYS A 47 -3.47 -2.65 0.11
C LYS A 47 -2.03 -3.02 -0.25
N CYS A 48 -1.05 -2.61 0.57
CA CYS A 48 0.35 -2.98 0.39
C CYS A 48 0.54 -4.50 0.54
N GLU A 49 -0.08 -5.12 1.55
CA GLU A 49 -0.04 -6.58 1.74
C GLU A 49 -0.64 -7.32 0.54
N MET A 50 -1.80 -6.89 0.03
CA MET A 50 -2.41 -7.47 -1.16
C MET A 50 -1.54 -7.28 -2.41
N PHE A 51 -0.88 -6.13 -2.56
CA PHE A 51 0.03 -5.88 -3.68
C PHE A 51 1.22 -6.84 -3.64
N LEU A 52 1.84 -7.00 -2.47
CA LEU A 52 2.95 -7.94 -2.28
C LEU A 52 2.53 -9.39 -2.49
N GLN A 53 1.35 -9.78 -1.98
CA GLN A 53 0.80 -11.12 -2.19
C GLN A 53 0.56 -11.41 -3.68
N LYS A 54 0.00 -10.45 -4.44
CA LYS A 54 -0.16 -10.59 -5.90
C LYS A 54 1.18 -10.70 -6.62
N ALA A 55 2.18 -9.92 -6.21
CA ALA A 55 3.52 -9.98 -6.77
C ALA A 55 4.17 -11.35 -6.49
N GLU A 56 4.06 -11.85 -5.26
CA GLU A 56 4.56 -13.18 -4.86
C GLU A 56 3.86 -14.30 -5.64
N LEU A 57 2.54 -14.25 -5.79
CA LEU A 57 1.80 -15.20 -6.62
C LEU A 57 2.27 -15.16 -8.07
N THR A 58 2.45 -13.97 -8.64
CA THR A 58 2.96 -13.81 -10.02
C THR A 58 4.34 -14.44 -10.19
N ILE A 59 5.21 -14.32 -9.19
CA ILE A 59 6.55 -14.95 -9.19
C ILE A 59 6.44 -16.47 -9.03
N THR A 60 5.52 -16.94 -8.19
CA THR A 60 5.35 -18.37 -7.86
C THR A 60 4.62 -19.14 -8.97
N GLU A 61 3.76 -18.46 -9.73
CA GLU A 61 3.05 -19.00 -10.89
C GLU A 61 3.89 -19.00 -12.18
N VAL A 62 5.16 -18.60 -12.12
CA VAL A 62 6.13 -18.98 -13.15
C VAL A 62 6.57 -20.41 -12.82
N PRO A 63 6.00 -21.47 -13.45
CA PRO A 63 6.64 -22.75 -13.41
C PRO A 63 8.05 -22.52 -13.96
N GLN A 64 9.03 -22.88 -13.15
CA GLN A 64 10.40 -23.04 -13.61
C GLN A 64 10.30 -23.74 -14.97
N PRO A 65 10.88 -23.21 -16.06
CA PRO A 65 11.07 -24.06 -17.22
C PRO A 65 11.81 -25.25 -16.66
N SER A 66 11.16 -26.41 -16.70
CA SER A 66 11.78 -27.69 -16.47
C SER A 66 12.96 -27.69 -17.43
N ASP A 67 14.13 -27.30 -16.94
CA ASP A 67 15.36 -27.33 -17.70
C ASP A 67 15.53 -28.80 -18.03
N GLY A 68 15.37 -29.06 -19.32
CA GLY A 68 15.17 -30.39 -19.83
C GLY A 68 16.45 -31.20 -19.78
N GLN A 69 16.23 -32.52 -19.68
CA GLN A 69 17.10 -33.61 -20.14
C GLN A 69 18.16 -34.13 -19.16
#